data_AF-A0A956FQT3-F1
#
_entry.id   AF-A0A956FQT3-F1
#
_cell.length_a   1.000
_cell.length_b   1.000
_cell.length_c   1.000
_cell.angle_alpha   90.00
_cell.angle_beta   90.00
_cell.angle_gamma   90.00
#
_symmetry.space_group_name_H-M   'P 1'
#
loop_
_entity.id
_entity.type
_entity.pdbx_description
1 polymer ?
#
loop_
_entity_poly.entity_id
_entity_poly.type
_entity_poly.pdbx_seq_one_letter_code
_entity_poly.pdbx_strand_id
1 'polypeptide(L)'
;MLDRDAILQELWAIALLDNVVTEDEAALLKTAEEQLKEFDGLLDDVYLDNVVDFDEFLRLRQARREILEYTLRKALDDGKITHDERQLLIRLIELLPRVR
;
A
#
# COMPACT_ATOMS: atom_id res chain seq x y z
N MET A 1 4.47 11.88 8.23
CA MET A 1 3.85 10.82 7.40
C MET A 1 4.97 10.25 6.55
N LEU A 2 5.07 8.93 6.39
CA LEU A 2 6.04 8.41 5.40
C LEU A 2 5.51 8.75 4.02
N ASP A 3 6.40 9.21 3.15
CA ASP A 3 6.07 9.38 1.73
C ASP A 3 5.97 7.99 1.06
N ARG A 4 5.34 7.93 -0.11
CA ARG A 4 5.21 6.69 -0.89
C ARG A 4 6.54 5.99 -1.07
N ASP A 5 7.59 6.73 -1.41
CA ASP A 5 8.88 6.17 -1.77
C ASP A 5 9.52 5.46 -0.57
N ALA A 6 9.35 6.00 0.64
CA ALA A 6 9.77 5.38 1.89
C ALA A 6 8.97 4.10 2.21
N ILE A 7 7.66 4.09 1.93
CA ILE A 7 6.84 2.87 2.08
C ILE A 7 7.35 1.79 1.11
N LEU A 8 7.58 2.13 -0.15
CA LEU A 8 8.08 1.20 -1.15
C LEU A 8 9.48 0.68 -0.82
N GLN A 9 10.39 1.55 -0.36
CA GLN A 9 11.73 1.13 0.07
C GLN A 9 11.68 0.09 1.19
N GLU A 10 10.81 0.28 2.18
CA GLU A 10 10.62 -0.67 3.28
C GLU A 10 10.06 -2.01 2.80
N LEU A 11 9.08 -2.00 1.88
CA LEU A 11 8.52 -3.23 1.33
C LEU A 11 9.54 -4.00 0.48
N TRP A 12 10.31 -3.29 -0.35
CA TRP A 12 11.41 -3.88 -1.12
C TRP A 12 12.51 -4.44 -0.22
N ALA A 13 12.84 -3.75 0.88
CA ALA A 13 13.82 -4.25 1.84
C ALA A 13 13.39 -5.58 2.48
N ILE A 14 12.09 -5.74 2.76
CA ILE A 14 11.53 -7.01 3.28
C ILE A 14 11.62 -8.12 2.24
N ALA A 15 11.18 -7.86 1.00
CA ALA A 15 11.24 -8.85 -0.08
C ALA A 15 12.67 -9.28 -0.45
N LEU A 16 13.68 -8.48 -0.08
CA LEU A 16 15.08 -8.79 -0.33
C LEU A 16 15.79 -9.49 0.85
N LEU A 17 15.11 -9.77 1.97
CA LEU A 17 15.73 -10.35 3.16
C LEU A 17 16.34 -11.74 2.90
N ASP A 18 15.72 -12.53 2.04
CA ASP A 18 16.19 -13.86 1.65
C ASP A 18 17.06 -13.84 0.37
N ASN A 19 17.34 -12.64 -0.16
CA ASN A 19 18.03 -12.36 -1.42
C ASN A 19 17.33 -12.89 -2.69
N VAL A 20 16.05 -13.27 -2.63
CA VAL A 20 15.31 -13.78 -3.77
C VAL A 20 13.89 -13.22 -3.76
N VAL A 21 13.59 -12.30 -4.67
CA VAL A 21 12.21 -11.85 -4.87
C VAL A 21 11.49 -12.82 -5.81
N THR A 22 10.45 -13.47 -5.31
CA THR A 22 9.60 -14.37 -6.10
C THR A 22 8.70 -13.58 -7.07
N GLU A 23 8.15 -14.27 -8.08
CA GLU A 23 7.20 -13.64 -9.01
C GLU A 23 5.94 -13.13 -8.31
N ASP A 24 5.46 -13.84 -7.28
CA ASP A 24 4.29 -13.48 -6.50
C ASP A 24 4.54 -12.21 -5.65
N GLU A 25 5.70 -12.14 -4.97
CA GLU A 25 6.09 -10.93 -4.23
C GLU A 25 6.31 -9.74 -5.16
N ALA A 26 6.97 -9.94 -6.31
CA ALA A 26 7.16 -8.87 -7.29
C ALA A 26 5.81 -8.34 -7.80
N ALA A 27 4.85 -9.24 -8.03
CA ALA A 27 3.50 -8.85 -8.43
C ALA A 27 2.77 -8.11 -7.29
N LEU A 28 2.92 -8.56 -6.04
CA LEU A 28 2.35 -7.90 -4.86
C LEU A 28 2.92 -6.48 -4.68
N LEU A 29 4.24 -6.34 -4.76
CA LEU A 29 4.95 -5.06 -4.65
C LEU A 29 4.51 -4.09 -5.75
N LYS A 30 4.38 -4.58 -6.99
CA LYS A 30 3.89 -3.77 -8.11
C LYS A 30 2.45 -3.31 -7.87
N THR A 31 1.56 -4.19 -7.39
CA THR A 31 0.20 -3.78 -7.03
C THR A 31 0.20 -2.74 -5.91
N ALA A 32 1.04 -2.90 -4.89
CA ALA A 32 1.16 -1.91 -3.82
C ALA A 32 1.67 -0.55 -4.35
N GLU A 33 2.64 -0.55 -5.27
CA GLU A 33 3.14 0.67 -5.92
C GLU A 33 2.06 1.40 -6.71
N GLU A 34 1.32 0.70 -7.56
CA GLU A 34 0.22 1.28 -8.35
C GLU A 34 -0.84 1.92 -7.43
N GLN A 35 -1.21 1.21 -6.36
CA GLN A 35 -2.21 1.67 -5.40
C GLN A 35 -1.73 2.85 -4.55
N LEU A 36 -0.46 2.86 -4.14
CA LEU A 36 0.12 4.00 -3.41
C LEU A 36 0.25 5.23 -4.31
N LYS A 37 0.56 5.05 -5.59
CA LYS A 37 0.61 6.16 -6.56
C LYS A 37 -0.76 6.80 -6.76
N GLU A 38 -1.82 6.00 -6.85
CA GLU A 38 -3.20 6.50 -6.89
C GLU A 38 -3.55 7.27 -5.60
N PHE A 39 -3.11 6.77 -4.45
CA PHE A 39 -3.32 7.43 -3.16
C PHE A 39 -2.57 8.77 -3.04
N ASP A 40 -1.34 8.85 -3.50
CA ASP A 40 -0.58 10.11 -3.56
C ASP A 40 -1.30 11.16 -4.40
N GLY A 41 -1.83 10.78 -5.57
CA GLY A 41 -2.62 11.70 -6.41
C GLY A 41 -3.87 12.22 -5.69
N LEU A 42 -4.55 11.35 -4.93
CA LEU A 42 -5.69 11.75 -4.10
C LEU A 42 -5.28 12.69 -2.96
N LEU A 43 -4.11 12.47 -2.34
CA LEU A 43 -3.59 13.37 -1.32
C LEU A 43 -3.28 14.74 -1.93
N ASP A 44 -2.61 14.79 -3.08
CA ASP A 44 -2.33 16.05 -3.78
C ASP A 44 -3.62 16.81 -4.11
N ASP A 45 -4.65 16.11 -4.61
CA ASP A 45 -5.97 16.70 -4.88
C ASP A 45 -6.63 17.27 -3.62
N VAL A 46 -6.62 16.54 -2.50
CA VAL A 46 -7.23 16.97 -1.23
C VAL A 46 -6.44 18.11 -0.57
N TYR A 47 -5.10 18.09 -0.65
CA TYR A 47 -4.27 19.13 -0.05
C TYR A 47 -4.22 20.42 -0.86
N LEU A 48 -4.56 20.41 -2.15
CA LEU A 48 -4.68 21.62 -2.97
C LEU A 48 -5.68 22.63 -2.38
N ASP A 49 -6.77 22.14 -1.79
CA ASP A 49 -7.82 22.98 -1.20
C ASP A 49 -7.50 23.46 0.23
N ASN A 50 -6.37 23.03 0.81
CA ASN A 50 -5.86 23.36 2.15
C ASN A 50 -6.85 23.16 3.32
N VAL A 51 -8.00 22.53 3.07
CA VAL A 51 -9.03 22.22 4.06
C VAL A 51 -9.55 20.83 3.73
N VAL A 52 -9.23 19.85 4.58
CA VAL A 52 -9.82 18.51 4.46
C VAL A 52 -11.23 18.55 5.03
N ASP A 53 -12.24 18.47 4.17
CA ASP A 53 -13.63 18.34 4.60
C ASP A 53 -13.99 16.88 4.96
N PHE A 54 -15.23 16.68 5.42
CA PHE A 54 -15.68 15.35 5.82
C PHE A 54 -15.76 14.36 4.64
N ASP A 55 -16.10 14.83 3.45
CA ASP A 55 -16.21 13.99 2.26
C ASP A 55 -14.82 13.58 1.76
N GLU A 56 -13.85 14.49 1.80
CA GLU A 56 -12.44 14.21 1.50
C GLU A 56 -11.83 13.24 2.51
N PHE A 57 -12.14 13.40 3.80
CA PHE A 57 -11.77 12.42 4.83
C PHE A 57 -12.33 11.02 4.52
N LEU A 58 -13.60 10.94 4.12
CA LEU A 58 -14.21 9.66 3.73
C LEU A 58 -13.54 9.06 2.49
N ARG A 59 -13.21 9.87 1.49
CA ARG A 59 -12.49 9.45 0.28
C ARG A 59 -11.10 8.89 0.62
N LEU A 60 -10.32 9.59 1.45
CA LEU A 60 -9.00 9.11 1.89
C LEU A 60 -9.11 7.80 2.68
N ARG A 61 -10.11 7.69 3.56
CA ARG A 61 -10.35 6.45 4.32
C ARG A 61 -10.76 5.30 3.41
N GLN A 62 -11.58 5.57 2.40
CA GLN A 62 -11.99 4.58 1.42
C GLN A 62 -10.80 4.12 0.56
N ALA A 63 -10.02 5.05 0.02
CA ALA A 63 -8.83 4.73 -0.77
C ALA A 63 -7.84 3.88 0.03
N ARG A 64 -7.59 4.22 1.31
CA ARG A 64 -6.77 3.38 2.20
C ARG A 64 -7.30 1.94 2.31
N ARG A 65 -8.62 1.76 2.40
CA ARG A 65 -9.23 0.42 2.45
C ARG A 65 -9.04 -0.31 1.13
N GLU A 66 -9.23 0.38 0.01
CA GLU A 66 -9.08 -0.18 -1.34
C GLU A 66 -7.65 -0.66 -1.58
N ILE A 67 -6.62 0.12 -1.23
CA ILE A 67 -5.21 -0.31 -1.30
C ILE A 67 -5.02 -1.66 -0.60
N LEU A 68 -5.54 -1.80 0.62
CA LEU A 68 -5.43 -3.02 1.41
C LEU A 68 -6.20 -4.19 0.79
N GLU A 69 -7.42 -3.95 0.30
CA GLU A 69 -8.25 -4.98 -0.34
C GLU A 69 -7.63 -5.46 -1.65
N TYR A 70 -7.14 -4.55 -2.50
CA TYR A 70 -6.48 -4.90 -3.76
C TYR A 70 -5.19 -5.69 -3.52
N THR A 71 -4.34 -5.23 -2.59
CA THR A 71 -3.08 -5.91 -2.29
C THR A 71 -3.33 -7.28 -1.65
N LEU A 72 -4.33 -7.41 -0.77
CA LEU A 72 -4.72 -8.69 -0.19
C LEU A 72 -5.28 -9.66 -1.23
N ARG A 73 -6.14 -9.17 -2.14
CA ARG A 73 -6.65 -10.01 -3.23
C ARG A 73 -5.50 -10.50 -4.10
N LYS A 74 -4.54 -9.64 -4.39
CA LYS A 74 -3.36 -10.01 -5.18
C LYS A 74 -2.55 -11.12 -4.51
N ALA A 75 -2.30 -11.01 -3.20
CA ALA A 75 -1.66 -12.06 -2.41
C ALA A 75 -2.46 -13.37 -2.34
N LEU A 76 -3.74 -13.37 -2.72
CA LEU A 76 -4.61 -14.55 -2.71
C LEU A 76 -4.87 -15.11 -4.12
N ASP A 77 -4.26 -14.55 -5.17
CA ASP A 77 -4.49 -14.95 -6.56
C ASP A 77 -4.17 -16.44 -6.78
N ASP A 78 -3.16 -16.98 -6.09
CA ASP A 78 -2.76 -18.39 -6.18
C ASP A 78 -3.47 -19.31 -5.15
N GLY A 79 -4.37 -18.73 -4.34
CA GLY A 79 -5.15 -19.40 -3.31
C GLY A 79 -4.46 -19.61 -1.96
N LYS A 80 -3.25 -19.09 -1.76
CA LYS A 80 -2.51 -19.15 -0.48
C LYS A 80 -1.77 -17.83 -0.23
N ILE A 81 -1.45 -17.55 1.03
CA ILE A 81 -0.56 -16.43 1.37
C ILE A 81 0.67 -17.04 2.01
N THR A 82 1.82 -16.86 1.37
CA THR A 82 3.12 -17.28 1.89
C THR A 82 3.53 -16.50 3.14
N HIS A 83 4.63 -16.90 3.77
CA HIS A 83 5.13 -16.17 4.93
C HIS A 83 5.57 -14.75 4.54
N ASP A 84 6.23 -14.61 3.40
CA ASP A 84 6.87 -13.37 2.99
C ASP A 84 5.82 -12.36 2.47
N GLU A 85 4.84 -12.82 1.67
CA GLU A 85 3.68 -12.00 1.30
C GLU A 85 2.90 -11.51 2.53
N ARG A 86 2.77 -12.35 3.57
CA ARG A 86 2.13 -11.95 4.83
C ARG A 86 2.93 -10.85 5.52
N GLN A 87 4.26 -10.93 5.54
CA GLN A 87 5.10 -9.87 6.11
C GLN A 87 4.93 -8.57 5.34
N LEU A 88 4.92 -8.63 4.00
CA LEU A 88 4.68 -7.47 3.14
C LEU A 88 3.31 -6.83 3.42
N LEU A 89 2.25 -7.63 3.52
CA LEU A 89 0.90 -7.14 3.84
C LEU A 89 0.83 -6.49 5.22
N ILE A 90 1.41 -7.11 6.26
CA ILE A 90 1.45 -6.54 7.61
C ILE A 90 2.19 -5.21 7.58
N ARG A 91 3.34 -5.16 6.92
CA ARG A 91 4.14 -3.94 6.85
C ARG A 91 3.39 -2.83 6.12
N LEU A 92 2.74 -3.13 5.00
CA LEU A 92 1.90 -2.17 4.29
C LEU A 92 0.80 -1.59 5.19
N ILE A 93 0.12 -2.42 6.00
CA ILE A 93 -0.90 -1.96 6.95
C ILE A 93 -0.34 -0.98 7.99
N GLU A 94 0.87 -1.25 8.49
CA GLU A 94 1.56 -0.42 9.49
C GLU A 94 2.00 0.93 8.92
N LEU A 95 2.52 0.91 7.70
CA LEU A 95 3.11 2.08 7.02
C LEU A 95 2.06 2.98 6.38
N LEU A 96 0.92 2.43 5.96
CA LEU A 96 -0.14 3.21 5.35
C LEU A 96 -0.63 4.33 6.26
N PRO A 97 -0.69 5.58 5.76
CA PRO A 97 -1.13 6.73 6.54
C PRO A 97 -2.44 6.47 7.28
N ARG A 98 -2.45 6.76 8.58
CA ARG A 98 -3.68 6.73 9.36
C ARG A 98 -4.41 8.04 9.14
N VAL A 99 -5.55 7.98 8.47
CA VAL A 99 -6.50 9.09 8.41
C VAL A 99 -7.13 9.20 9.81
N ARG A 100 -6.80 10.26 10.55
CA ARG A 100 -7.25 10.52 11.92
C ARG A 100 -8.03 11.81 11.99
#